data_AF-M5BM80-F1
#
_entry.id   AF-M5BM80-F1
#
_cell.length_a   1.000
_cell.length_b   1.000
_cell.length_c   1.000
_cell.angle_alpha   90.00
_cell.angle_beta   90.00
_cell.angle_gamma   90.00
#
_symmetry.space_group_name_H-M   'P 1'
#
loop_
_entity.id
_entity.type
_entity.pdbx_description
1 polymer ?
#
loop_
_entity_poly.entity_id
_entity_poly.type
_entity_poly.pdbx_seq_one_letter_code
_entity_poly.pdbx_strand_id
1 'polypeptide(L)'
;MRSTSAVVAALAACVAAAPSLKLSVTGPSTVTDVDNLSVKATITNTGSETVKLLRDPRTVLSDWRTNAFAIEGAAGTPAFTGIKVK
;
A
#
# COMPACT_ATOMS: atom_id res chain seq x y z
N MET A 1 4.72 -37.86 -51.58
CA MET A 1 4.35 -36.61 -50.88
C MET A 1 4.79 -36.74 -49.44
N ARG A 2 5.80 -35.97 -49.00
CA ARG A 2 6.34 -36.03 -47.63
C ARG A 2 5.57 -35.01 -46.78
N SER A 3 4.62 -35.48 -45.98
CA SER A 3 3.78 -34.63 -45.14
C SER A 3 4.53 -34.25 -43.86
N THR A 4 5.03 -33.02 -43.81
CA THR A 4 5.69 -32.45 -42.63
C THR A 4 4.61 -32.04 -41.63
N SER A 5 4.48 -32.77 -40.52
CA SER A 5 3.57 -32.39 -39.43
C SER A 5 4.25 -31.37 -38.53
N ALA A 6 3.73 -30.15 -38.49
CA ALA A 6 4.20 -29.10 -37.58
C ALA A 6 3.44 -29.20 -36.25
N VAL A 7 4.15 -29.46 -35.15
CA VAL A 7 3.59 -29.45 -33.79
C VAL A 7 3.67 -28.02 -33.27
N VAL A 8 2.53 -27.37 -33.04
CA VAL A 8 2.44 -26.04 -32.42
C VAL A 8 2.28 -26.23 -30.91
N ALA A 9 3.33 -25.92 -30.15
CA ALA A 9 3.28 -25.89 -28.69
C ALA A 9 2.72 -24.53 -28.21
N ALA A 10 1.55 -24.55 -27.59
CA ALA A 10 0.96 -23.35 -26.99
C ALA A 10 1.59 -23.09 -25.60
N LEU A 11 2.37 -22.00 -25.49
CA LEU A 11 2.88 -21.50 -24.21
C LEU A 11 1.76 -20.72 -23.50
N ALA A 12 1.19 -21.30 -22.45
CA ALA A 12 0.29 -20.60 -21.55
C ALA A 12 1.13 -19.69 -20.62
N ALA A 13 1.20 -18.40 -20.92
CA ALA A 13 1.80 -17.42 -20.03
C ALA A 13 0.85 -17.13 -18.87
N CYS A 14 1.24 -17.49 -17.65
CA CYS A 14 0.54 -17.10 -16.43
C CYS A 14 0.69 -15.58 -16.26
N VAL A 15 -0.32 -14.79 -16.61
CA VAL A 15 -0.32 -13.35 -16.30
C VAL A 15 -0.55 -13.20 -14.81
N ALA A 16 0.53 -13.12 -14.04
CA ALA A 16 0.46 -12.70 -12.65
C ALA A 16 0.10 -11.20 -12.62
N ALA A 17 -1.11 -10.88 -12.20
CA ALA A 17 -1.53 -9.49 -12.01
C ALA A 17 -0.71 -8.88 -10.86
N ALA A 18 0.27 -8.03 -11.20
CA ALA A 18 1.00 -7.27 -10.22
C ALA A 18 0.02 -6.37 -9.42
N PRO A 19 0.26 -6.14 -8.11
CA PRO A 19 -0.57 -5.23 -7.33
C PRO A 19 -0.69 -3.87 -8.05
N SER A 20 -1.92 -3.42 -8.27
CA SER A 20 -2.20 -2.14 -8.95
C SER A 20 -2.04 -0.94 -8.03
N LEU A 21 -1.80 -1.15 -6.74
CA LEU A 21 -1.64 -0.10 -5.75
C LEU A 21 -0.39 -0.31 -4.91
N LYS A 22 0.43 0.74 -4.80
CA LYS A 22 1.61 0.81 -3.95
C LYS A 22 1.38 1.87 -2.87
N LEU A 23 1.58 1.48 -1.61
CA LEU A 23 1.64 2.41 -0.47
C LEU A 23 3.10 2.55 -0.03
N SER A 24 3.59 3.79 0.03
CA SER A 24 4.91 4.13 0.57
C SER A 24 4.75 5.03 1.78
N VAL A 25 5.36 4.66 2.89
CA VAL A 25 5.39 5.46 4.12
C VAL A 25 6.82 5.91 4.36
N THR A 26 7.05 7.22 4.43
CA THR A 26 8.36 7.81 4.70
C THR A 26 8.29 8.67 5.94
N GLY A 27 9.34 8.65 6.76
CA GLY A 27 9.48 9.50 7.95
C GLY A 27 10.80 10.28 7.93
N PRO A 28 11.02 11.15 8.93
CA PRO A 28 12.29 11.85 9.12
C PRO A 28 13.44 10.86 9.37
N SER A 29 14.64 11.21 8.93
CA SER A 29 15.86 10.42 9.15
C SER A 29 16.31 10.39 10.62
N THR A 30 15.96 11.44 11.35
CA THR A 30 16.28 11.64 12.77
C THR A 30 15.10 12.32 13.44
N VAL A 31 14.67 11.81 14.58
CA VAL A 31 13.58 12.37 15.38
C VAL A 31 14.18 12.82 16.71
N THR A 32 14.22 14.13 16.95
CA THR A 32 14.74 14.71 18.21
C THR A 32 13.63 14.98 19.21
N ASP A 33 12.39 15.10 18.75
CA ASP A 33 11.21 15.37 19.54
C ASP A 33 9.96 14.77 18.87
N VAL A 34 8.93 14.47 19.65
CA VAL A 34 7.64 13.95 19.17
C VAL A 34 6.98 14.91 18.18
N ASP A 35 7.16 16.22 18.35
CA ASP A 35 6.64 17.23 17.42
C ASP A 35 7.27 17.14 16.02
N ASN A 36 8.47 16.55 15.91
CA ASN A 36 9.14 16.35 14.63
C ASN A 36 8.84 14.97 14.00
N LEU A 37 8.11 14.10 14.69
CA LEU A 37 7.71 12.79 14.17
C LEU A 37 6.55 12.93 13.19
N SER A 38 6.87 13.30 11.94
CA SER A 38 5.90 13.44 10.85
C SER A 38 6.12 12.37 9.78
N VAL A 39 5.08 11.58 9.48
CA VAL A 39 5.14 10.56 8.43
C VAL A 39 4.33 10.98 7.21
N LYS A 40 4.84 10.68 6.02
CA LYS A 40 4.17 10.90 4.74
C LYS A 40 3.80 9.55 4.14
N ALA A 41 2.50 9.32 3.97
CA ALA A 41 1.97 8.19 3.21
C ALA A 41 1.67 8.62 1.77
N THR A 42 2.19 7.88 0.79
CA THR A 42 1.96 8.10 -0.64
C THR A 42 1.34 6.86 -1.24
N ILE A 43 0.15 6.99 -1.83
CA ILE A 43 -0.52 5.91 -2.57
C ILE A 43 -0.31 6.16 -4.06
N THR A 44 0.18 5.16 -4.78
CA THR A 44 0.44 5.20 -6.22
C THR A 44 -0.32 4.09 -6.91
N ASN A 45 -1.16 4.44 -7.89
CA ASN A 45 -1.72 3.47 -8.82
C ASN A 45 -0.62 3.07 -9.82
N THR A 46 -0.18 1.82 -9.74
CA THR A 46 0.83 1.21 -10.62
C THR A 46 0.19 0.41 -11.75
N GLY A 47 -1.13 0.27 -11.76
CA GLY A 47 -1.89 -0.38 -12.82
C GLY A 47 -2.19 0.54 -13.99
N SER A 48 -2.69 -0.05 -15.07
CA SER A 48 -3.15 0.66 -16.27
C SER A 48 -4.60 1.14 -16.19
N GLU A 49 -5.33 0.72 -15.17
CA GLU A 49 -6.76 1.01 -14.99
C GLU A 49 -7.00 2.07 -13.92
N THR A 50 -8.09 2.83 -14.05
CA THR A 50 -8.50 3.79 -13.02
C THR A 50 -9.13 3.05 -11.84
N VAL A 51 -8.65 3.33 -10.63
CA VAL A 51 -9.18 2.75 -9.40
C VAL A 51 -9.85 3.82 -8.54
N LYS A 52 -10.97 3.44 -7.89
CA LYS A 52 -11.64 4.28 -6.89
C LYS A 52 -11.17 3.85 -5.51
N LEU A 53 -10.71 4.82 -4.71
CA LEU A 53 -10.27 4.56 -3.35
C LEU A 53 -11.34 4.98 -2.36
N LEU A 54 -11.63 4.11 -1.40
CA LEU A 54 -12.55 4.42 -0.31
C LEU A 54 -11.85 5.37 0.67
N ARG A 55 -12.39 6.58 0.82
CA ARG A 55 -11.98 7.54 1.86
C ARG A 55 -12.59 7.13 3.20
N ASP A 56 -12.09 6.05 3.77
CA ASP A 56 -12.53 5.58 5.09
C ASP A 56 -11.74 6.28 6.20
N PRO A 57 -12.40 6.70 7.31
CA PRO A 57 -11.74 7.37 8.41
C PRO A 57 -10.55 6.61 8.98
N ARG A 58 -10.53 5.27 8.94
CA ARG A 58 -9.47 4.40 9.49
C ARG A 58 -8.29 4.20 8.53
N THR A 59 -8.25 4.94 7.42
CA THR A 59 -7.20 4.85 6.40
C THR A 59 -6.41 6.15 6.28
N VAL A 60 -5.23 6.08 5.66
CA VAL A 60 -4.37 7.24 5.37
C VAL A 60 -4.97 8.26 4.40
N LEU A 61 -6.15 7.96 3.82
CA LEU A 61 -6.87 8.85 2.91
C LEU A 61 -7.80 9.82 3.65
N SER A 62 -7.98 9.62 4.96
CA SER A 62 -8.79 10.48 5.81
C SER A 62 -7.97 11.58 6.44
N ASP A 63 -8.57 12.77 6.57
CA ASP A 63 -7.99 13.90 7.29
C ASP A 63 -8.25 13.82 8.81
N TRP A 64 -8.92 12.76 9.27
CA TRP A 64 -9.27 12.58 10.67
C TRP A 64 -8.12 11.96 11.45
N ARG A 65 -7.95 12.38 12.71
CA ARG A 65 -6.94 11.83 13.63
C ARG A 65 -7.41 10.46 14.17
N THR A 66 -7.42 9.44 13.33
CA THR A 66 -7.86 8.07 13.64
C THR A 66 -6.67 7.12 13.74
N ASN A 67 -6.94 5.87 14.08
CA ASN A 67 -5.93 4.81 14.19
C ASN A 67 -5.56 4.25 12.81
N ALA A 68 -4.92 5.06 11.97
CA ALA A 68 -4.50 4.69 10.61
C ALA A 68 -3.12 4.04 10.53
N PHE A 69 -2.33 4.11 11.61
CA PHE A 69 -0.97 3.57 11.69
C PHE A 69 -0.81 2.70 12.92
N ALA A 70 -0.21 1.52 12.75
CA ALA A 70 0.34 0.77 13.87
C ALA A 70 1.72 1.36 14.23
N ILE A 71 1.90 1.73 15.49
CA ILE A 71 3.15 2.31 15.98
C ILE A 71 3.77 1.33 16.98
N GLU A 72 5.03 0.96 16.73
CA GLU A 72 5.78 0.04 17.57
C GLU A 72 7.19 0.60 17.77
N GLY A 73 7.75 0.40 18.97
CA GLY A 73 9.10 0.80 19.30
C GLY A 73 9.69 -0.12 20.37
N ALA A 74 10.98 0.06 20.67
CA ALA A 74 11.67 -0.75 21.68
C ALA A 74 11.04 -0.63 23.09
N ALA A 75 10.41 0.50 23.40
CA ALA A 75 9.68 0.75 24.64
C ALA A 75 8.22 0.24 24.61
N GLY A 76 7.78 -0.37 23.50
CA GLY A 76 6.42 -0.86 23.28
C GLY A 76 5.58 0.00 22.33
N THR A 77 4.27 -0.23 22.36
CA THR A 77 3.28 0.47 21.54
C THR A 77 2.63 1.59 22.35
N PRO A 78 2.61 2.84 21.83
CA PRO A 78 1.94 3.94 22.52
C PRO A 78 0.42 3.76 22.54
N ALA A 79 -0.23 4.28 23.57
CA ALA A 79 -1.69 4.33 23.62
C ALA A 79 -2.24 5.31 22.58
N PHE A 80 -3.30 4.90 21.89
CA PHE A 80 -3.97 5.75 20.89
C PHE A 80 -4.79 6.86 21.56
N THR A 81 -4.58 8.11 21.16
CA THR A 81 -5.21 9.32 21.74
C THR A 81 -6.19 10.03 20.80
N GLY A 82 -6.39 9.51 19.59
CA GLY A 82 -7.25 10.13 18.58
C GLY A 82 -8.73 9.72 18.64
N ILE A 83 -9.45 10.00 17.56
CA ILE A 83 -10.88 9.74 17.40
C ILE A 83 -11.11 8.26 17.08
N LYS A 84 -12.04 7.64 17.80
CA LYS A 84 -12.57 6.30 17.50
C LYS A 84 -13.83 6.43 16.67
N VAL A 85 -13.85 5.80 15.50
CA VAL A 85 -15.01 5.79 14.59
C VAL A 85 -15.76 4.47 14.76
N LYS A 86 -17.08 4.54 14.86
CA LYS A 86 -17.99 3.40 15.07
C LYS A 86 -18.21 2.63 13.77
#